data_AF-A0A6M2E1B0-F1
#
_entry.id   AF-A0A6M2E1B0-F1
#
_cell.length_a   1.000
_cell.length_b   1.000
_cell.length_c   1.000
_cell.angle_alpha   90.00
_cell.angle_beta   90.00
_cell.angle_gamma   90.00
#
_symmetry.space_group_name_H-M   'P 1'
#
loop_
_entity.id
_entity.type
_entity.pdbx_description
1 polymer ?
#
loop_
_entity_poly.entity_id
_entity_poly.type
_entity_poly.pdbx_seq_one_letter_code
_entity_poly.pdbx_strand_id
1 'polypeptide(L)'
;MVSTNIQRNWWIMRILFALVRPFTKSLQQAASTSVYAATALELEGVSGIYLNNCYYCETSKLGQSETLAKDLWDISLKMIRAKMGDNELPDY
;
A
#
# COMPACT_ATOMS: atom_id res chain seq x y z
N MET A 1 7.64 -6.03 -8.03
CA MET A 1 6.67 -6.39 -9.10
C MET A 1 5.92 -7.66 -8.69
N VAL A 2 4.62 -7.74 -8.99
CA VAL A 2 3.76 -8.88 -8.65
C VAL A 2 3.28 -9.52 -9.95
N SER A 3 3.38 -10.84 -10.06
CA SER A 3 2.86 -11.60 -11.19
C SER A 3 1.33 -11.61 -11.13
N THR A 4 0.70 -10.74 -11.90
CA THR A 4 -0.75 -10.63 -12.05
C THR A 4 -1.16 -11.01 -13.49
N ASN A 5 -2.44 -10.85 -13.83
CA ASN A 5 -2.95 -11.15 -15.16
C ASN A 5 -3.00 -9.92 -16.09
N ILE A 6 -2.19 -8.88 -15.87
CA ILE A 6 -2.29 -7.60 -16.61
C ILE A 6 -1.96 -7.74 -18.10
N GLN A 7 -1.04 -8.65 -18.45
CA GLN A 7 -0.61 -8.96 -19.82
C GLN A 7 -1.62 -9.78 -20.65
N ARG A 8 -2.80 -10.09 -20.10
CA ARG A 8 -3.75 -11.08 -20.68
C ARG A 8 -4.17 -10.81 -22.12
N ASN A 9 -4.19 -9.57 -22.57
CA ASN A 9 -4.69 -9.20 -23.90
C ASN A 9 -3.58 -9.08 -24.97
N TRP A 10 -2.31 -9.26 -24.62
CA TRP A 10 -1.20 -9.08 -25.58
C TRP A 10 -0.17 -10.20 -25.48
N TRP A 11 -0.09 -11.04 -26.53
CA TRP A 11 0.70 -12.28 -26.52
C TRP A 11 2.21 -12.04 -26.38
N ILE A 12 2.76 -10.96 -26.96
CA ILE A 12 4.17 -10.57 -26.78
C ILE A 12 4.44 -10.29 -25.29
N MET A 13 3.55 -9.55 -24.63
CA MET A 13 3.67 -9.27 -23.20
C MET A 13 3.49 -10.53 -22.35
N ARG A 14 2.67 -11.51 -22.77
CA ARG A 14 2.59 -12.81 -22.09
C ARG A 14 3.94 -13.53 -22.07
N ILE A 15 4.67 -13.53 -23.19
CA ILE A 15 6.00 -14.14 -23.27
C ILE A 15 6.99 -13.37 -22.40
N LEU A 16 7.03 -12.03 -22.50
CA LEU A 16 7.92 -11.21 -21.68
C LEU A 16 7.67 -11.42 -20.18
N PHE A 17 6.41 -11.42 -19.75
CA PHE A 17 6.03 -11.65 -18.35
C PHE A 17 6.36 -13.07 -17.88
N ALA A 18 6.26 -14.07 -18.75
CA ALA A 18 6.67 -15.44 -18.42
C ALA A 18 8.17 -15.54 -18.14
N LEU A 19 9.01 -14.84 -18.92
CA LEU A 19 10.47 -14.82 -18.73
C LEU A 19 10.88 -14.15 -17.41
N VAL A 20 10.23 -13.04 -17.04
CA VAL A 20 10.57 -12.31 -15.80
C VAL A 20 9.89 -12.86 -14.55
N ARG A 21 8.90 -13.76 -14.69
CA ARG A 21 8.10 -14.31 -13.58
C ARG A 21 8.94 -14.83 -12.39
N PRO A 22 10.07 -15.55 -12.58
CA PRO A 22 10.89 -16.03 -11.46
C PRO A 22 11.43 -14.91 -10.56
N PHE A 23 11.55 -13.68 -11.07
CA PHE A 23 12.04 -12.51 -10.35
C PHE A 23 10.91 -11.62 -9.79
N THR A 24 9.69 -12.13 -9.78
CA THR A 24 8.50 -11.40 -9.30
C THR A 24 7.80 -12.15 -8.19
N LYS A 25 7.08 -11.41 -7.33
CA LYS A 25 6.27 -12.00 -6.27
C LYS A 25 5.03 -12.69 -6.84
N SER A 26 4.61 -13.80 -6.24
CA SER A 26 3.27 -14.36 -6.46
C SER A 26 2.19 -13.47 -5.85
N LEU A 27 0.92 -13.69 -6.21
CA LEU A 27 -0.21 -13.00 -5.60
C LEU A 27 -0.28 -13.25 -4.08
N GLN A 28 -0.01 -14.48 -3.66
CA GLN A 28 -0.01 -14.87 -2.25
C GLN A 28 1.11 -14.14 -1.48
N GLN A 29 2.31 -14.08 -2.05
CA GLN A 29 3.42 -13.32 -1.45
C GLN A 29 3.12 -11.83 -1.37
N ALA A 30 2.46 -11.26 -2.40
CA ALA A 30 2.08 -9.85 -2.40
C ALA A 30 1.01 -9.52 -1.34
N ALA A 31 0.03 -10.41 -1.14
CA ALA A 31 -1.03 -10.23 -0.14
C ALA A 31 -0.60 -10.56 1.29
N SER A 32 0.48 -11.35 1.45
CA SER A 32 0.90 -11.90 2.74
C SER A 32 1.05 -10.87 3.86
N THR A 33 1.64 -9.71 3.58
CA THR A 33 1.88 -8.68 4.61
C THR A 33 0.58 -8.05 5.09
N SER A 34 -0.39 -7.83 4.20
CA SER A 34 -1.71 -7.31 4.59
C SER A 34 -2.51 -8.33 5.39
N VAL A 35 -2.46 -9.60 4.99
CA VAL A 35 -3.10 -10.68 5.75
C VAL A 35 -2.46 -10.80 7.13
N TYR A 36 -1.13 -10.81 7.21
CA TYR A 36 -0.37 -10.83 8.46
C TYR A 36 -0.77 -9.66 9.37
N ALA A 37 -0.78 -8.42 8.85
CA ALA A 37 -1.18 -7.24 9.60
C ALA A 37 -2.62 -7.32 10.15
N ALA A 38 -3.53 -7.97 9.42
CA ALA A 38 -4.94 -8.06 9.80
C ALA A 38 -5.24 -9.22 10.75
N THR A 39 -4.44 -10.29 10.76
CA THR A 39 -4.81 -11.55 11.43
C THR A 39 -3.80 -12.05 12.46
N ALA A 40 -2.59 -11.51 12.51
CA ALA A 40 -1.57 -11.98 13.43
C ALA A 40 -1.88 -11.53 14.87
N LEU A 41 -2.01 -12.48 15.79
CA LEU A 41 -2.30 -12.20 17.20
C LEU A 41 -1.18 -11.40 17.87
N GLU A 42 0.07 -11.59 17.44
CA GLU A 42 1.20 -10.81 17.96
C GLU A 42 1.15 -9.31 17.60
N LEU A 43 0.26 -8.90 16.70
CA LEU A 43 0.03 -7.50 16.34
C LEU A 43 -1.17 -6.88 17.06
N GLU A 44 -1.84 -7.62 17.95
CA GLU A 44 -2.98 -7.09 18.70
C GLU A 44 -2.56 -5.88 19.54
N GLY A 45 -3.26 -4.75 19.35
CA GLY A 45 -2.97 -3.48 20.01
C GLY A 45 -1.74 -2.73 19.47
N VAL A 46 -1.01 -3.27 18.48
CA VAL A 46 0.14 -2.61 17.88
C VAL A 46 -0.31 -1.63 16.80
N SER A 47 0.16 -0.39 16.84
CA SER A 47 -0.15 0.64 15.85
C SER A 47 1.09 1.50 15.51
N GLY A 48 1.01 2.26 14.42
CA GLY A 48 2.08 3.18 14.00
C GLY A 48 3.33 2.51 13.42
N ILE A 49 3.29 1.20 13.14
CA ILE A 49 4.40 0.45 12.57
C ILE A 49 4.31 0.35 11.04
N TYR A 50 5.46 0.15 10.41
CA TYR A 50 5.54 -0.21 8.99
C TYR A 50 5.98 -1.66 8.82
N LEU A 51 5.21 -2.40 8.01
CA LEU A 51 5.45 -3.81 7.74
C LEU A 51 5.83 -4.01 6.28
N ASN A 52 6.87 -4.79 6.03
CA ASN A 52 7.29 -5.18 4.69
C ASN A 52 7.75 -6.65 4.70
N ASN A 53 7.17 -7.47 3.83
CA ASN A 53 7.38 -8.92 3.79
C ASN A 53 7.11 -9.59 5.16
N CYS A 54 5.99 -9.23 5.79
CA CYS A 54 5.57 -9.77 7.09
C CYS A 54 6.57 -9.51 8.22
N TYR A 55 7.29 -8.38 8.17
CA TYR A 55 8.31 -8.04 9.15
C TYR A 55 8.35 -6.53 9.43
N TYR A 56 8.72 -6.17 10.66
CA TYR A 56 8.90 -4.79 11.11
C TYR A 56 10.04 -4.12 10.34
N CYS A 57 9.75 -2.99 9.73
CA CYS A 57 10.72 -2.25 8.94
C CYS A 57 10.70 -0.76 9.30
N GLU A 58 11.86 -0.14 9.21
CA GLU A 58 11.96 1.31 9.32
C GLU A 58 11.45 1.99 8.04
N THR A 59 10.67 3.05 8.19
CA THR A 59 10.25 3.90 7.07
C THR A 59 11.36 4.86 6.67
N SER A 60 11.23 5.48 5.50
CA SER A 60 12.18 6.53 5.09
C SER A 60 12.13 7.73 6.06
N LYS A 61 13.20 8.54 6.10
CA LYS A 61 13.23 9.76 6.94
C LYS A 61 12.04 10.69 6.69
N LEU A 62 11.59 10.80 5.44
CA LEU A 62 10.41 11.59 5.10
C LEU A 62 9.12 10.92 5.61
N GLY A 63 9.04 9.59 5.58
CA GLY A 63 7.92 8.83 6.15
C GLY A 63 7.84 8.88 7.68
N GLN A 64 8.88 9.37 8.36
CA GLN A 64 8.90 9.61 9.80
C GLN A 64 8.61 11.08 10.17
N SER A 65 8.47 11.98 9.17
CA SER A 65 8.24 13.39 9.43
C SER A 65 6.78 13.67 9.79
N GLU A 66 6.55 14.01 11.06
CA GLU A 66 5.22 14.40 11.54
C GLU A 66 4.71 15.69 10.88
N THR A 67 5.61 16.64 10.59
CA THR A 67 5.27 17.87 9.87
C THR A 67 4.71 17.56 8.47
N LEU A 68 5.42 16.74 7.69
CA LEU A 68 4.93 16.35 6.37
C LEU A 68 3.64 15.55 6.42
N ALA A 69 3.45 14.72 7.46
CA ALA A 69 2.20 13.98 7.64
C ALA A 69 1.01 14.92 7.85
N LYS A 70 1.16 15.96 8.69
CA LYS A 70 0.13 16.99 8.93
C LYS A 70 -0.16 17.80 7.68
N ASP A 71 0.88 18.30 7.01
CA ASP A 71 0.72 19.09 5.78
C ASP A 71 0.01 18.29 4.68
N LEU A 72 0.38 17.00 4.52
CA LEU A 72 -0.24 16.12 3.54
C LEU A 72 -1.71 15.84 3.87
N TRP A 73 -2.05 15.68 5.14
CA TRP A 73 -3.43 15.50 5.61
C TRP A 73 -4.30 16.70 5.26
N ASP A 74 -3.84 17.92 5.60
CA ASP A 74 -4.59 19.15 5.37
C ASP A 74 -4.81 19.41 3.88
N ILE A 75 -3.78 19.19 3.06
CA ILE A 75 -3.87 19.33 1.61
C ILE A 75 -4.85 18.29 1.03
N SER A 76 -4.77 17.03 1.48
CA SER A 76 -5.67 15.97 1.03
C SER A 76 -7.12 16.30 1.36
N LEU A 77 -7.38 16.74 2.59
CA LEU A 77 -8.71 17.12 3.03
C LEU A 77 -9.26 18.31 2.24
N LYS A 78 -8.44 19.34 1.99
CA LYS A 78 -8.81 20.45 1.12
C LYS A 78 -9.18 20.00 -0.28
N MET A 79 -8.43 19.06 -0.87
CA MET A 79 -8.72 18.50 -2.19
C MET A 79 -10.03 17.72 -2.22
N ILE A 80 -10.31 16.92 -1.19
CA ILE A 80 -11.54 16.12 -1.11
C ILE A 80 -12.75 17.06 -0.92
N ARG A 81 -12.67 18.03 0.01
CA ARG A 81 -13.72 19.06 0.21
C ARG A 81 -14.05 19.80 -1.08
N ALA A 82 -13.02 20.21 -1.83
CA ALA A 82 -13.21 20.88 -3.12
C ALA A 82 -13.93 20.01 -4.18
N LYS A 83 -13.96 18.67 -4.02
CA LYS A 83 -14.63 17.74 -4.93
C LYS A 83 -15.98 17.25 -4.45
N MET A 84 -16.14 17.01 -3.15
CA MET A 84 -17.37 16.45 -2.56
C MET A 84 -18.30 17.52 -1.98
N GLY A 85 -17.80 18.73 -1.72
CA GLY A 85 -18.51 19.76 -0.96
C GLY A 85 -18.37 19.54 0.55
N ASP A 86 -18.49 20.63 1.33
CA ASP A 86 -18.17 20.62 2.76
C ASP A 86 -19.16 19.81 3.62
N ASN A 87 -20.34 19.49 3.11
CA ASN A 87 -21.42 18.85 3.87
C ASN A 87 -21.30 17.31 3.97
N GLU A 88 -20.33 16.69 3.28
CA GLU A 88 -20.22 15.23 3.19
C GLU A 88 -19.10 14.62 4.04
N LEU A 89 -18.27 15.44 4.69
CA LEU A 89 -17.11 14.98 5.45
C LEU A 89 -17.31 15.17 6.97
N PRO A 90 -17.00 14.16 7.80
CA PRO A 90 -17.00 14.31 9.26
C PRO A 90 -15.97 15.33 9.72
N ASP A 91 -16.29 16.10 10.76
CA ASP A 91 -15.29 16.89 11.49
C ASP A 91 -14.48 15.96 12.39
N TYR A 92 -13.23 15.71 11.99
CA TYR A 92 -12.24 14.92 12.74
C TYR A 92 -11.06 15.79 13.17
#